data_AF-A0ABD2S7G6-F1
#
_entry.id   AF-A0ABD2S7G6-F1
#
_cell.length_a   1.000
_cell.length_b   1.000
_cell.length_c   1.000
_cell.angle_alpha   90.00
_cell.angle_beta   90.00
_cell.angle_gamma   90.00
#
_symmetry.space_group_name_H-M   'P 1'
#
loop_
_entity.id
_entity.type
_entity.pdbx_description
1 polymer ?
#
loop_
_entity_poly.entity_id
_entity_poly.type
_entity_poly.pdbx_seq_one_letter_code
_entity_poly.pdbx_strand_id
1 'polypeptide(L)'
;MDLSQETEDYIRESIEYSLGLPVSSQTLQLKLRASEESLVHLRNRYLSLQAKLKEKDETIERTRAESSMNALALKRFVDENQRLAVECSNLLAQCKRWEKECALYDHDREALMDFGNEADERAKEAEIRVRDLEEEVRKLSEELHFYKCQYETQVPQMMLRWNRICSTICWKL
;
A
#
# COMPACT_ATOMS: atom_id res chain seq x y z
N MET A 1 -43.41 77.46 -8.08
CA MET A 1 -44.01 76.72 -9.21
C MET A 1 -45.49 76.74 -8.93
N ASP A 2 -46.24 77.51 -9.70
CA ASP A 2 -47.68 77.60 -9.51
C ASP A 2 -48.30 76.28 -9.97
N LEU A 3 -49.23 75.76 -9.15
CA LEU A 3 -49.95 74.53 -9.46
C LEU A 3 -50.94 74.82 -10.58
N SER A 4 -51.31 73.81 -11.37
CA SER A 4 -52.39 73.99 -12.33
C SER A 4 -53.70 74.27 -11.60
N GLN A 5 -54.57 75.09 -12.19
CA GLN A 5 -55.90 75.39 -11.64
C GLN A 5 -56.68 74.12 -11.29
N GLU A 6 -56.56 73.08 -12.12
CA GLU A 6 -57.15 71.76 -11.87
C GLU A 6 -56.63 71.09 -10.60
N THR A 7 -55.32 71.22 -10.32
CA THR A 7 -54.70 70.68 -9.10
C THR A 7 -55.11 71.50 -7.88
N GLU A 8 -55.20 72.82 -8.00
CA GLU A 8 -55.65 73.70 -6.91
C GLU A 8 -57.12 73.47 -6.57
N ASP A 9 -58.00 73.31 -7.56
CA ASP A 9 -59.40 73.01 -7.37
C ASP A 9 -59.60 71.61 -6.78
N TYR A 10 -58.82 70.61 -7.24
CA TYR A 10 -58.81 69.27 -6.64
C TYR A 10 -58.38 69.28 -5.16
N ILE A 11 -57.37 70.08 -4.81
CA ILE A 11 -56.90 70.23 -3.42
C ILE A 11 -57.97 70.93 -2.57
N ARG A 12 -58.53 72.05 -3.05
CA ARG A 12 -59.59 72.80 -2.37
C ARG A 12 -60.80 71.92 -2.09
N GLU A 13 -61.32 71.27 -3.12
CA GLU A 13 -62.47 70.37 -3.02
C GLU A 13 -62.16 69.15 -2.15
N SER A 14 -60.91 68.66 -2.14
CA SER A 14 -60.52 67.59 -1.23
C SER A 14 -60.56 68.00 0.24
N ILE A 15 -60.19 69.24 0.56
CA ILE A 15 -60.29 69.79 1.92
C ILE A 15 -61.76 70.01 2.29
N GLU A 16 -62.56 70.57 1.39
CA GLU A 16 -64.00 70.78 1.57
C GLU A 16 -64.73 69.46 1.84
N TYR A 17 -64.41 68.40 1.09
CA TYR A 17 -64.95 67.05 1.33
C TYR A 17 -64.61 66.51 2.73
N SER A 18 -63.37 66.69 3.19
CA SER A 18 -62.96 66.27 4.54
C SER A 18 -63.68 67.04 5.66
N LEU A 19 -64.16 68.25 5.36
CA LEU A 19 -64.98 69.07 6.26
C LEU A 19 -66.49 68.79 6.14
N GLY A 20 -66.89 67.80 5.32
CA GLY A 20 -68.29 67.42 5.12
C GLY A 20 -69.06 68.33 4.16
N LEU A 21 -68.38 69.20 3.41
CA LEU A 21 -68.99 70.08 2.41
C LEU A 21 -69.20 69.34 1.08
N PRO A 22 -70.23 69.71 0.30
CA PRO A 22 -70.52 69.09 -0.97
C PRO A 22 -69.41 69.40 -1.98
N VAL A 23 -68.95 68.35 -2.67
CA VAL A 23 -67.89 68.41 -3.69
C VAL A 23 -68.43 68.15 -5.07
N SER A 24 -67.70 68.61 -6.09
CA SER A 24 -68.08 68.38 -7.48
C SER A 24 -68.02 66.88 -7.82
N SER A 25 -68.91 66.48 -8.74
CA SER A 25 -68.89 65.13 -9.33
C SER A 25 -67.54 64.83 -10.00
N GLN A 26 -66.88 65.85 -10.55
CA GLN A 26 -65.59 65.73 -11.22
C GLN A 26 -64.47 65.33 -10.24
N THR A 27 -64.39 65.96 -9.06
CA THR A 27 -63.41 65.59 -8.03
C THR A 27 -63.63 64.17 -7.51
N LEU A 28 -64.88 63.75 -7.32
CA LEU A 28 -65.18 62.37 -6.91
C LEU A 28 -64.77 61.34 -7.98
N GLN A 29 -65.00 61.64 -9.27
CA GLN A 29 -64.56 60.78 -10.37
C GLN A 29 -63.03 60.70 -10.47
N LEU A 30 -62.31 61.80 -10.27
CA LEU A 30 -60.85 61.80 -10.24
C LEU A 30 -60.30 60.94 -9.09
N LYS A 31 -60.87 61.05 -7.88
CA LYS A 31 -60.50 60.20 -6.73
C LYS A 31 -60.78 58.72 -6.99
N LEU A 32 -61.92 58.41 -7.61
CA LEU A 32 -62.27 57.05 -7.96
C LEU A 32 -61.25 56.45 -8.94
N ARG A 33 -60.92 57.16 -10.03
CA ARG A 33 -59.90 56.73 -11.00
C ARG A 33 -58.53 56.55 -10.37
N ALA A 34 -58.07 57.51 -9.57
CA ALA A 34 -56.79 57.42 -8.88
C ALA A 34 -56.71 56.21 -7.91
N SER A 35 -57.82 55.91 -7.23
CA SER A 35 -57.95 54.73 -6.38
C SER A 35 -57.91 53.42 -7.19
N GLU A 36 -58.67 53.35 -8.29
CA GLU A 36 -58.68 52.20 -9.20
C GLU A 36 -57.30 51.92 -9.82
N GLU A 37 -56.61 52.96 -10.29
CA GLU A 37 -55.23 52.88 -10.79
C GLU A 37 -54.27 52.39 -9.71
N SER A 38 -54.38 52.93 -8.49
CA SER A 38 -53.56 52.50 -7.35
C SER A 38 -53.79 51.02 -7.00
N LEU A 39 -55.04 50.55 -7.04
CA LEU A 39 -55.38 49.14 -6.82
C LEU A 39 -54.79 48.23 -7.91
N VAL A 40 -54.87 48.64 -9.18
CA VAL A 40 -54.25 47.90 -10.29
C VAL A 40 -52.74 47.82 -10.12
N HIS A 41 -52.08 48.93 -9.78
CA HIS A 41 -50.64 48.95 -9.51
C HIS A 41 -50.25 48.05 -8.33
N LEU A 42 -51.01 48.10 -7.23
CA LEU A 42 -50.77 47.27 -6.06
C LEU A 42 -50.93 45.78 -6.41
N ARG A 43 -52.00 45.42 -7.13
CA ARG A 43 -52.24 44.05 -7.59
C ARG A 43 -51.10 43.54 -8.47
N ASN A 44 -50.64 44.35 -9.42
CA ASN A 44 -49.53 43.99 -10.30
C ASN A 44 -48.22 43.80 -9.52
N ARG A 45 -47.94 44.66 -8.52
CA ARG A 45 -46.79 44.49 -7.63
C ARG A 45 -46.90 43.21 -6.81
N TYR A 46 -48.07 42.94 -6.23
CA TYR A 46 -48.32 41.72 -5.47
C TYR A 46 -48.05 40.46 -6.31
N LEU A 47 -48.60 40.40 -7.53
CA LEU A 47 -48.40 39.27 -8.43
C LEU A 47 -46.93 39.09 -8.83
N SER A 48 -46.22 40.20 -9.10
CA SER A 48 -44.78 40.17 -9.39
C SER A 48 -43.95 39.65 -8.21
N LEU A 49 -44.27 40.09 -7.00
CA LEU A 49 -43.59 39.62 -5.78
C LEU A 49 -43.89 38.16 -5.50
N GLN A 50 -45.13 37.72 -5.68
CA GLN A 50 -45.52 36.31 -5.51
C GLN A 50 -44.76 35.40 -6.50
N ALA A 51 -44.64 35.80 -7.75
CA ALA A 51 -43.87 35.06 -8.75
C ALA A 51 -42.38 34.96 -8.37
N LYS A 52 -41.79 36.07 -7.92
CA LYS A 52 -40.38 36.09 -7.44
C LYS A 52 -40.18 35.22 -6.21
N LEU A 53 -41.12 35.23 -5.26
CA LEU A 53 -41.03 34.39 -4.07
C LEU A 53 -40.99 32.91 -4.46
N LYS A 54 -41.89 32.49 -5.34
CA LYS A 54 -41.95 31.11 -5.83
C LYS A 54 -40.67 30.70 -6.55
N GLU A 55 -40.11 31.56 -7.41
CA GLU A 55 -38.85 31.30 -8.09
C GLU A 55 -37.67 31.13 -7.11
N LYS A 56 -37.65 31.94 -6.04
CA LYS A 56 -36.64 31.82 -4.98
C LYS A 56 -36.80 30.53 -4.18
N ASP A 57 -38.03 30.16 -3.82
CA ASP A 57 -38.31 28.90 -3.12
C ASP A 57 -37.85 27.69 -3.95
N GLU A 58 -38.19 27.65 -5.24
CA GLU A 58 -37.73 26.58 -6.14
C GLU A 58 -36.20 26.52 -6.25
N THR A 59 -35.53 27.68 -6.22
CA THR A 59 -34.07 27.74 -6.26
C THR A 59 -33.44 27.27 -4.96
N ILE A 60 -34.05 27.58 -3.82
CA ILE A 60 -33.63 27.06 -2.51
C ILE A 60 -33.76 25.54 -2.48
N GLU A 61 -34.86 24.98 -2.96
CA GLU A 61 -35.06 23.52 -2.96
C GLU A 61 -34.08 22.81 -3.90
N ARG A 62 -33.83 23.35 -5.10
CA ARG A 62 -32.80 22.81 -6.01
C ARG A 62 -31.41 22.81 -5.37
N THR A 63 -30.99 23.94 -4.80
CA THR A 63 -29.67 24.05 -4.16
C THR A 63 -29.54 23.16 -2.92
N ARG A 64 -30.61 22.99 -2.14
CA ARG A 64 -30.62 22.03 -1.02
C ARG A 64 -30.45 20.59 -1.48
N ALA A 65 -31.15 20.19 -2.55
CA ALA A 65 -31.03 18.85 -3.11
C ALA A 65 -29.61 18.59 -3.64
N GLU A 66 -29.05 19.53 -4.41
CA GLU A 66 -27.68 19.46 -4.92
C GLU A 66 -26.65 19.38 -3.78
N SER A 67 -26.76 20.25 -2.78
CA SER A 67 -25.88 20.24 -1.62
C SER A 67 -25.95 18.92 -0.85
N SER A 68 -27.14 18.33 -0.72
CA SER A 68 -27.32 17.05 -0.02
C SER A 68 -26.70 15.88 -0.79
N MET A 69 -26.87 15.86 -2.12
CA MET A 69 -26.22 14.87 -2.98
C MET A 69 -24.69 15.00 -2.93
N ASN A 70 -24.17 16.22 -3.00
CA ASN A 70 -22.74 16.49 -2.92
C ASN A 70 -22.15 16.07 -1.57
N ALA A 71 -22.83 16.35 -0.46
CA ALA A 71 -22.41 15.91 0.86
C ALA A 71 -22.33 14.38 0.96
N LEU A 72 -23.32 13.66 0.40
CA LEU A 72 -23.30 12.20 0.37
C LEU A 72 -22.17 11.65 -0.51
N ALA A 73 -21.94 12.24 -1.68
CA ALA A 73 -20.85 11.86 -2.58
C ALA A 73 -19.48 12.06 -1.90
N LEU A 74 -19.29 13.20 -1.25
CA LEU A 74 -18.05 13.50 -0.52
C LEU A 74 -17.83 12.51 0.63
N LYS A 75 -18.88 12.18 1.39
CA LYS A 75 -18.79 11.17 2.44
C LYS A 75 -18.33 9.81 1.90
N ARG A 76 -18.96 9.32 0.82
CA ARG A 76 -18.56 8.05 0.18
C ARG A 76 -17.11 8.08 -0.30
N PHE A 77 -16.66 9.21 -0.85
CA PHE A 77 -15.29 9.37 -1.29
C PHE A 77 -14.30 9.31 -0.12
N VAL A 78 -14.61 9.96 1.01
CA VAL A 78 -13.78 9.91 2.22
C VAL A 78 -13.72 8.48 2.78
N ASP A 79 -14.85 7.79 2.86
CA ASP A 79 -14.91 6.42 3.37
C ASP A 79 -14.06 5.48 2.51
N GLU A 80 -14.15 5.58 1.17
CA GLU A 80 -13.34 4.76 0.26
C GLU A 80 -11.85 5.11 0.32
N ASN A 81 -11.51 6.39 0.42
CA ASN A 81 -10.11 6.81 0.56
C ASN A 81 -9.48 6.28 1.85
N GLN A 82 -10.23 6.30 2.96
CA GLN A 82 -9.80 5.67 4.22
C GLN A 82 -9.63 4.15 4.08
N ARG A 83 -10.56 3.48 3.39
CA ARG A 83 -10.46 2.03 3.11
C ARG A 83 -9.19 1.71 2.32
N LEU A 84 -8.91 2.46 1.26
CA LEU A 84 -7.71 2.31 0.44
C LEU A 84 -6.42 2.59 1.22
N ALA A 85 -6.41 3.61 2.09
CA ALA A 85 -5.25 3.90 2.94
C ALA A 85 -4.90 2.72 3.87
N VAL A 86 -5.91 2.07 4.46
CA VAL A 86 -5.73 0.86 5.27
C VAL A 86 -5.18 -0.29 4.42
N GLU A 87 -5.72 -0.48 3.22
CA GLU A 87 -5.27 -1.52 2.29
C GLU A 87 -3.80 -1.31 1.87
N CYS A 88 -3.41 -0.08 1.54
CA CYS A 88 -2.03 0.28 1.26
C CYS A 88 -1.11 -0.01 2.44
N SER A 89 -1.52 0.35 3.67
CA SER A 89 -0.73 0.05 4.88
C SER A 89 -0.54 -1.45 5.08
N ASN A 90 -1.60 -2.25 4.84
CA ASN A 90 -1.53 -3.70 4.95
C ASN A 90 -0.60 -4.32 3.92
N LEU A 91 -0.68 -3.88 2.66
CA LEU A 91 0.21 -4.33 1.59
C LEU A 91 1.67 -3.97 1.88
N LEU A 92 1.95 -2.74 2.34
CA LEU A 92 3.30 -2.33 2.74
C LEU A 92 3.84 -3.19 3.89
N ALA A 93 3.00 -3.52 4.87
CA ALA A 93 3.38 -4.42 5.97
C ALA A 93 3.64 -5.85 5.49
N GLN A 94 2.99 -6.30 4.42
CA GLN A 94 3.28 -7.58 3.78
C GLN A 94 4.61 -7.52 3.01
N CYS A 95 4.82 -6.50 2.18
CA CYS A 95 6.09 -6.32 1.45
C CYS A 95 7.29 -6.36 2.41
N LYS A 96 7.24 -5.62 3.52
CA LYS A 96 8.31 -5.64 4.54
C LYS A 96 8.54 -7.01 5.17
N ARG A 97 7.50 -7.85 5.27
CA ARG A 97 7.64 -9.22 5.79
C ARG A 97 8.34 -10.10 4.75
N TRP A 98 7.91 -10.03 3.50
CA TRP A 98 8.51 -10.78 2.40
C TRP A 98 9.96 -10.37 2.13
N GLU A 99 10.29 -9.08 2.22
CA GLU A 99 11.66 -8.60 2.11
C GLU A 99 12.58 -9.21 3.17
N LYS A 100 12.11 -9.33 4.41
CA LYS A 100 12.86 -10.00 5.48
C LYS A 100 13.03 -11.49 5.22
N GLU A 101 11.96 -12.16 4.77
CA GLU A 101 11.99 -13.58 4.45
C GLU A 101 12.96 -13.87 3.29
N CYS A 102 12.94 -13.06 2.23
CA CYS A 102 13.90 -13.15 1.14
C CYS A 102 15.35 -13.00 1.63
N ALA A 103 15.60 -12.02 2.50
CA ALA A 103 16.94 -11.81 3.06
C ALA A 103 17.42 -13.01 3.90
N LEU A 104 16.51 -13.67 4.64
CA LEU A 104 16.85 -14.90 5.37
C LEU A 104 17.19 -16.04 4.41
N TYR A 105 16.40 -16.24 3.35
CA TYR A 105 16.70 -17.28 2.37
C TYR A 105 18.00 -17.04 1.62
N ASP A 106 18.32 -15.79 1.28
CA ASP A 106 19.62 -15.47 0.66
C ASP A 106 20.77 -15.78 1.63
N HIS A 107 20.63 -15.44 2.91
CA HIS A 107 21.62 -15.77 3.94
C HIS A 107 21.81 -17.28 4.12
N ASP A 108 20.70 -18.04 4.23
CA ASP A 108 20.75 -19.49 4.37
C ASP A 108 21.40 -20.15 3.14
N ARG A 109 21.10 -19.63 1.93
CA ARG A 109 21.73 -20.12 0.69
C ARG A 109 23.24 -19.92 0.71
N GLU A 110 23.71 -18.76 1.12
CA GLU A 110 25.15 -18.46 1.24
C GLU A 110 25.82 -19.37 2.26
N ALA A 111 25.22 -19.52 3.45
CA ALA A 111 25.76 -20.41 4.49
C ALA A 111 25.85 -21.87 4.04
N LEU A 112 24.84 -22.37 3.30
CA LEU A 112 24.87 -23.72 2.73
C LEU A 112 25.93 -23.88 1.65
N MET A 113 26.20 -22.83 0.86
CA MET A 113 27.25 -22.84 -0.16
C MET A 113 28.63 -22.93 0.49
N ASP A 114 28.88 -22.12 1.53
CA ASP A 114 30.13 -22.14 2.29
C ASP A 114 30.34 -23.50 2.97
N PHE A 115 29.31 -24.05 3.61
CA PHE A 115 29.36 -25.38 4.20
C PHE A 115 29.70 -26.46 3.16
N GLY A 116 29.11 -26.37 1.96
CA GLY A 116 29.40 -27.27 0.85
C GLY A 116 30.86 -27.21 0.42
N ASN A 117 31.42 -26.00 0.29
CA ASN A 117 32.83 -25.78 -0.05
C ASN A 117 33.77 -26.37 1.02
N GLU A 118 33.49 -26.13 2.30
CA GLU A 118 34.28 -26.68 3.41
C GLU A 118 34.21 -28.21 3.51
N ALA A 119 33.04 -28.79 3.21
CA ALA A 119 32.86 -30.23 3.19
C ALA A 119 33.64 -30.88 2.03
N ASP A 120 33.60 -30.27 0.84
CA ASP A 120 34.35 -30.71 -0.34
C ASP A 120 35.86 -30.64 -0.10
N GLU A 121 36.36 -29.56 0.50
CA GLU A 121 37.78 -29.43 0.82
C GLU A 121 38.24 -30.49 1.84
N ARG A 122 37.46 -30.72 2.91
CA ARG A 122 37.74 -31.79 3.87
C ARG A 122 37.71 -33.18 3.24
N ALA A 123 36.82 -33.42 2.28
CA ALA A 123 36.77 -34.68 1.55
C ALA A 123 38.05 -34.87 0.71
N LYS A 124 38.48 -33.84 -0.04
CA LYS A 124 39.74 -33.88 -0.80
C LYS A 124 40.94 -34.13 0.09
N GLU A 125 41.05 -33.44 1.23
CA GLU A 125 42.13 -33.67 2.19
C GLU A 125 42.13 -35.09 2.75
N ALA A 126 40.96 -35.68 3.00
CA ALA A 126 40.84 -37.07 3.43
C ALA A 126 41.26 -38.04 2.31
N GLU A 127 40.83 -37.81 1.07
CA GLU A 127 41.22 -38.62 -0.09
C GLU A 127 42.73 -38.57 -0.37
N ILE A 128 43.37 -37.41 -0.20
CA ILE A 128 44.82 -37.27 -0.32
C ILE A 128 45.51 -38.10 0.77
N ARG A 129 45.10 -37.94 2.04
CA ARG A 129 45.68 -38.71 3.16
C ARG A 129 45.51 -40.21 2.99
N VAL A 130 44.36 -40.68 2.50
CA VAL A 130 44.14 -42.11 2.22
C VAL A 130 45.11 -42.59 1.15
N ARG A 131 45.26 -41.86 0.04
CA ARG A 131 46.21 -42.22 -1.02
C ARG A 131 47.66 -42.27 -0.53
N ASP A 132 48.08 -41.31 0.30
CA ASP A 132 49.42 -41.30 0.87
C ASP A 132 49.65 -42.51 1.79
N LEU A 133 48.67 -42.83 2.64
CA LEU A 133 48.75 -44.01 3.52
C LEU A 133 48.72 -45.32 2.73
N GLU A 134 47.91 -45.42 1.67
CA GLU A 134 47.89 -46.60 0.78
C GLU A 134 49.26 -46.83 0.13
N GLU A 135 49.92 -45.75 -0.29
CA GLU A 135 51.28 -45.79 -0.84
C GLU A 135 52.32 -46.24 0.21
N GLU A 136 52.25 -45.72 1.43
CA GLU A 136 53.12 -46.13 2.54
C GLU A 136 52.92 -47.60 2.92
N VAL A 137 51.67 -48.03 3.04
CA VAL A 137 51.32 -49.44 3.33
C VAL A 137 51.86 -50.35 2.22
N ARG A 138 51.76 -49.95 0.95
CA ARG A 138 52.33 -50.70 -0.17
C ARG A 138 53.85 -50.87 -0.01
N LYS A 139 54.58 -49.77 0.21
CA LYS A 139 56.04 -49.80 0.39
C LYS A 139 56.46 -50.69 1.56
N LEU A 140 55.83 -50.53 2.72
CA LEU A 140 56.12 -51.34 3.91
C LEU A 140 55.79 -52.83 3.68
N SER A 141 54.74 -53.13 2.93
CA SER A 141 54.37 -54.49 2.57
C SER A 141 55.41 -55.13 1.64
N GLU A 142 55.91 -54.37 0.65
CA GLU A 142 57.00 -54.81 -0.24
C GLU A 142 58.31 -55.05 0.53
N GLU A 143 58.69 -54.14 1.43
CA GLU A 143 59.86 -54.29 2.31
C GLU A 143 59.73 -55.52 3.22
N LEU A 144 58.58 -55.69 3.87
CA LEU A 144 58.31 -56.84 4.72
C LEU A 144 58.41 -58.15 3.93
N HIS A 145 57.85 -58.18 2.72
CA HIS A 145 57.93 -59.34 1.84
C HIS A 145 59.38 -59.64 1.46
N PHE A 146 60.17 -58.62 1.13
CA PHE A 146 61.60 -58.76 0.85
C PHE A 146 62.36 -59.39 2.03
N TYR A 147 62.20 -58.87 3.25
CA TYR A 147 62.85 -59.43 4.44
C TYR A 147 62.39 -60.85 4.77
N LYS A 148 61.09 -61.15 4.58
CA LYS A 148 60.54 -62.49 4.75
C LYS A 148 61.22 -63.49 3.80
N CYS A 149 61.32 -63.15 2.51
CA CYS A 149 61.99 -64.00 1.51
C CYS A 149 63.49 -64.21 1.84
N GLN A 150 64.18 -63.17 2.32
CA GLN A 150 65.58 -63.32 2.76
C GLN A 150 65.71 -64.28 3.95
N TYR A 151 64.87 -64.13 4.97
CA TYR A 151 64.89 -64.99 6.15
C TYR A 151 64.59 -66.44 5.79
N GLU A 152 63.57 -66.67 4.96
CA GLU A 152 63.20 -68.00 4.44
C GLU A 152 64.34 -68.65 3.62
N THR A 153 65.19 -67.86 2.96
CA THR A 153 66.35 -68.37 2.21
C THR A 153 67.57 -68.64 3.11
N GLN A 154 67.78 -67.83 4.15
CA GLN A 154 68.95 -67.94 5.05
C GLN A 154 68.79 -69.06 6.09
N VAL A 155 67.59 -69.31 6.61
CA VAL A 155 67.34 -70.33 7.65
C VAL A 155 67.70 -71.75 7.17
N PRO A 156 67.31 -72.22 5.96
CA PRO A 156 67.75 -73.50 5.43
C PRO A 156 69.26 -73.58 5.25
N GLN A 157 69.91 -72.50 4.80
CA GLN A 157 71.37 -72.44 4.65
C GLN A 157 72.09 -72.52 6.00
N MET A 158 71.58 -71.84 7.02
CA MET A 158 72.11 -71.91 8.38
C MET A 158 71.90 -73.30 8.99
N MET A 159 70.73 -73.93 8.81
CA MET A 159 70.48 -75.30 9.26
C MET A 159 71.37 -76.32 8.54
N LEU A 160 71.57 -76.20 7.23
CA LEU A 160 72.49 -77.05 6.46
C LEU A 160 73.93 -76.89 6.96
N ARG A 161 74.35 -75.65 7.28
CA ARG A 161 75.68 -75.36 7.82
C ARG A 161 75.85 -75.92 9.23
N TRP A 162 74.85 -75.80 10.09
CA TRP A 162 74.82 -76.42 11.43
C TRP A 162 74.85 -77.95 11.35
N ASN A 163 74.04 -78.55 10.48
CA ASN A 163 74.06 -80.00 10.26
C ASN A 163 75.41 -80.49 9.76
N ARG A 164 76.10 -79.75 8.87
CA ARG A 164 77.49 -80.08 8.50
C ARG A 164 78.42 -80.03 9.70
N ILE A 165 78.34 -78.99 10.53
CA ILE A 165 79.20 -78.86 11.72
C ILE A 165 78.95 -80.01 12.70
N CYS A 166 77.70 -80.31 13.02
CA CYS A 166 77.34 -81.44 13.90
C CYS A 166 77.80 -82.80 13.34
N SER A 167 77.60 -83.06 12.04
CA SER A 167 78.08 -84.29 11.40
C SER A 167 79.60 -84.42 11.42
N THR A 168 80.33 -83.31 11.30
CA THR A 168 81.80 -83.30 11.36
C THR A 168 82.32 -83.55 12.78
N ILE A 169 81.59 -83.09 13.80
CA ILE A 169 81.91 -83.34 15.21
C ILE A 169 81.59 -84.81 15.58
N CYS A 170 80.46 -85.37 15.12
CA CYS A 170 80.10 -86.78 15.35
C CYS A 170 81.05 -87.79 14.69
N TRP A 171 81.73 -87.43 13.60
CA TRP A 171 82.72 -88.31 12.94
C TRP A 171 84.11 -88.31 13.61
N LYS A 172 84.33 -87.44 14.60
CA LYS A 172 85.62 -87.29 15.31
C LYS A 172 85.60 -87.84 16.75
N LEU A 173 84.51 -88.48 17.16
CA LEU A 173 84.34 -89.21 18.43
C LEU A 173 84.18 -90.70 18.12
#